data_AF-A0A161MYL6-F1
#
_entry.id   AF-A0A161MYL6-F1
#
_cell.length_a   1.000
_cell.length_b   1.000
_cell.length_c   1.000
_cell.angle_alpha   90.00
_cell.angle_beta   90.00
_cell.angle_gamma   90.00
#
_symmetry.space_group_name_H-M   'P 1'
#
loop_
_entity.id
_entity.type
_entity.pdbx_description
1 polymer ?
#
loop_
_entity_poly.entity_id
_entity_poly.type
_entity_poly.pdbx_seq_one_letter_code
_entity_poly.pdbx_strand_id
1 'polypeptide(L)'
;ISSAQLRDQECRILRHPWQLKYIFTLLQHFLGASANPDEESVLGIIPHSIRGFLSHYNQITPATTASVHCIACSDLIKEEYIKKGNDFLKKVFDSNTYLEDLTGLSEMQRLAEAIEILELSEDEESV
;
A
#
# COMPACT_ATOMS: atom_id res chain seq x y z
N ILE A 1 7.62 -12.50 -14.28
CA ILE A 1 7.78 -11.39 -13.32
C ILE A 1 6.39 -10.77 -13.17
N SER A 2 5.77 -10.88 -12.00
CA SER A 2 4.40 -10.41 -11.78
C SER A 2 4.27 -8.92 -12.09
N SER A 3 3.11 -8.49 -12.59
CA SER A 3 2.78 -7.08 -12.86
C SER A 3 2.98 -6.18 -11.63
N ALA A 4 2.96 -6.75 -10.41
CA ALA A 4 3.28 -6.06 -9.17
C ALA A 4 4.76 -5.68 -9.04
N GLN A 5 5.68 -6.52 -9.52
CA GLN A 5 7.13 -6.29 -9.39
C GLN A 5 7.65 -5.20 -10.33
N LEU A 6 6.99 -4.99 -11.47
CA LEU A 6 7.33 -3.88 -12.38
C LEU A 6 6.96 -2.52 -11.78
N ARG A 7 5.84 -2.43 -11.04
CA ARG A 7 5.38 -1.17 -10.43
C ARG A 7 6.34 -0.62 -9.36
N ASP A 8 7.00 -1.50 -8.61
CA ASP A 8 7.97 -1.08 -7.58
C ASP A 8 9.33 -0.69 -8.16
N GLN A 9 9.73 -1.27 -9.31
CA GLN A 9 10.99 -0.93 -9.97
C GLN A 9 10.94 0.42 -10.72
N GLU A 10 9.78 0.82 -11.23
CA GLU A 10 9.62 2.10 -11.95
C GLU A 10 9.69 3.34 -11.04
N CYS A 11 9.45 3.20 -9.73
CA CYS A 11 9.54 4.31 -8.77
C CYS A 11 10.97 4.84 -8.51
N ARG A 12 12.04 4.15 -8.99
CA ARG A 12 13.43 4.57 -8.70
C ARG A 12 13.93 5.73 -9.58
N ILE A 13 13.25 6.06 -10.68
CA ILE A 13 13.72 7.07 -11.64
C ILE A 13 13.24 8.50 -11.30
N LEU A 14 12.21 8.68 -10.47
CA LEU A 14 11.69 10.02 -10.10
C LEU A 14 12.43 10.69 -8.94
N ARG A 15 13.77 10.57 -8.90
CA ARG A 15 14.63 11.25 -7.91
C ARG A 15 14.99 12.67 -8.38
N HIS A 16 13.98 13.48 -8.70
CA HIS A 16 14.08 14.88 -9.14
C HIS A 16 13.15 15.77 -8.26
N PRO A 17 13.26 17.12 -8.28
CA PRO A 17 13.02 18.05 -7.15
C PRO A 17 11.59 18.18 -6.59
N TRP A 18 10.67 17.29 -6.97
CA TRP A 18 9.27 17.28 -6.57
C TRP A 18 9.03 16.90 -5.10
N GLN A 19 9.93 16.13 -4.49
CA GLN A 19 9.84 15.70 -3.07
C GLN A 19 9.85 16.89 -2.09
N LEU A 20 10.66 17.91 -2.37
CA LEU A 20 10.81 19.09 -1.50
C LEU A 20 9.52 19.93 -1.46
N LYS A 21 8.87 20.14 -2.60
CA LYS A 21 7.66 20.96 -2.69
C LYS A 21 6.53 20.41 -1.83
N TYR A 22 6.44 19.07 -1.73
CA TYR A 22 5.39 18.39 -0.96
C TYR A 22 5.49 18.58 0.55
N ILE A 23 6.71 18.50 1.08
CA ILE A 23 6.97 18.69 2.51
C ILE A 23 6.58 20.12 2.93
N PHE A 24 6.91 21.12 2.09
CA PHE A 24 6.53 22.51 2.36
C PHE A 24 5.01 22.72 2.33
N THR A 25 4.28 22.10 1.41
CA THR A 25 2.82 22.22 1.36
C THR A 25 2.14 21.57 2.56
N LEU A 26 2.59 20.39 3.00
CA LEU A 26 2.07 19.72 4.20
C LEU A 26 2.27 20.55 5.47
N LEU A 27 3.38 21.28 5.58
CA LEU A 27 3.67 22.16 6.72
C LEU A 27 2.85 23.45 6.72
N GLN A 28 2.35 23.88 5.56
CA GLN A 28 1.55 25.10 5.44
C GLN A 28 0.06 24.88 5.73
N HIS A 29 -0.41 23.62 5.79
CA HIS A 29 -1.80 23.31 6.08
C HIS A 29 -2.02 23.05 7.59
N PHE A 30 -3.05 23.68 8.17
CA PHE A 30 -3.36 23.57 9.61
C PHE A 30 -3.69 22.13 10.06
N LEU A 31 -4.22 21.29 9.15
CA LEU A 31 -4.51 19.87 9.39
C LEU A 31 -3.36 18.90 8.99
N GLY A 32 -2.27 19.40 8.39
CA GLY A 32 -1.12 18.60 7.98
C GLY A 32 -1.47 17.36 7.15
N ALA A 33 -0.94 16.19 7.52
CA ALA A 33 -1.17 14.91 6.84
C ALA A 33 -2.60 14.34 6.98
N SER A 34 -3.48 15.01 7.74
CA SER A 34 -4.89 14.62 7.91
C SER A 34 -5.84 15.48 7.07
N ALA A 35 -5.32 16.35 6.20
CA ALA A 35 -6.13 17.15 5.29
C ALA A 35 -6.91 16.25 4.32
N ASN A 36 -8.15 16.65 3.98
CA ASN A 36 -8.88 15.94 2.93
C ASN A 36 -8.13 16.12 1.59
N PRO A 37 -8.03 15.07 0.75
CA PRO A 37 -7.29 15.16 -0.51
C PRO A 37 -7.89 16.17 -1.51
N ASP A 38 -9.16 16.53 -1.31
CA ASP A 38 -9.90 17.52 -2.11
C ASP A 38 -9.85 18.93 -1.50
N GLU A 39 -9.22 19.12 -0.34
CA GLU A 39 -9.02 20.45 0.25
C GLU A 39 -7.86 21.18 -0.44
N GLU A 40 -8.15 22.34 -1.01
CA GLU A 40 -7.15 23.19 -1.65
C GLU A 40 -6.35 23.99 -0.62
N SER A 41 -5.04 23.78 -0.60
CA SER A 41 -4.10 24.64 0.13
C SER A 41 -3.68 25.84 -0.74
N VAL A 42 -2.92 26.78 -0.15
CA VAL A 42 -2.31 27.91 -0.89
C VAL A 42 -1.43 27.46 -2.08
N LEU A 43 -0.92 26.22 -2.05
CA LEU A 43 -0.12 25.63 -3.13
C LEU A 43 -0.89 24.61 -3.97
N GLY A 44 -2.22 24.56 -3.84
CA GLY A 44 -3.12 23.60 -4.50
C GLY A 44 -3.45 22.38 -3.65
N ILE A 45 -4.02 21.35 -4.28
CA ILE A 45 -4.39 20.08 -3.63
C ILE A 45 -3.16 19.34 -3.11
N ILE A 46 -3.33 18.60 -2.01
CA ILE A 46 -2.31 17.72 -1.43
C ILE A 46 -2.74 16.26 -1.61
N PRO A 47 -2.25 15.59 -2.68
CA PRO A 47 -2.64 14.21 -2.91
C PRO A 47 -2.08 13.21 -1.88
N HIS A 48 -2.79 12.10 -1.69
CA HIS A 48 -2.32 11.01 -0.82
C HIS A 48 -1.15 10.23 -1.43
N SER A 49 -1.16 10.05 -2.75
CA SER A 49 -0.09 9.42 -3.52
C SER A 49 -0.04 10.03 -4.92
N ILE A 50 1.13 10.01 -5.55
CA ILE A 50 1.33 10.42 -6.94
C ILE A 50 1.90 9.22 -7.69
N ARG A 51 1.25 8.82 -8.78
CA ARG A 51 1.76 7.81 -9.71
C ARG A 51 1.89 8.41 -11.10
N GLY A 52 3.10 8.40 -11.65
CA GLY A 52 3.41 8.90 -12.98
C GLY A 52 3.67 7.76 -13.96
N PHE A 53 3.13 7.87 -15.17
CA PHE A 53 3.35 6.95 -16.29
C PHE A 53 4.15 7.67 -17.36
N LEU A 54 5.42 7.28 -17.55
CA LEU A 54 6.31 7.96 -18.48
C LEU A 54 5.92 7.73 -19.94
N SER A 55 5.40 6.55 -20.29
CA SER A 55 4.98 6.20 -21.65
C SER A 55 3.90 7.13 -22.21
N HIS A 56 3.04 7.66 -21.35
CA HIS A 56 1.93 8.53 -21.72
C HIS A 56 2.06 9.95 -21.15
N TYR A 57 3.19 10.27 -20.49
CA TYR A 57 3.40 11.53 -19.77
C TYR A 57 2.20 11.93 -18.89
N ASN A 58 1.60 10.94 -18.24
CA ASN A 58 0.37 11.11 -17.46
C ASN A 58 0.66 10.92 -15.96
N GLN A 59 -0.07 11.63 -15.11
CA GLN A 59 0.02 11.52 -13.66
C GLN A 59 -1.38 11.34 -13.08
N ILE A 60 -1.50 10.37 -12.16
CA ILE A 60 -2.72 10.16 -11.37
C ILE A 60 -2.41 10.30 -9.88
N THR A 61 -3.44 10.68 -9.11
CA THR A 61 -3.32 10.94 -7.67
C THR A 61 -4.27 10.04 -6.87
N PRO A 62 -3.96 8.74 -6.71
CA PRO A 62 -4.86 7.82 -6.04
C PRO A 62 -4.87 8.04 -4.53
N ALA A 63 -6.05 8.01 -3.95
CA ALA A 63 -6.26 7.90 -2.51
C ALA A 63 -6.68 6.47 -2.16
N THR A 64 -6.10 5.92 -1.10
CA THR A 64 -6.44 4.59 -0.58
C THR A 64 -6.73 4.70 0.90
N THR A 65 -7.78 4.03 1.36
CA THR A 65 -8.06 3.92 2.79
C THR A 65 -7.12 2.92 3.45
N ALA A 66 -6.93 3.06 4.76
CA ALA A 66 -6.16 2.10 5.53
C ALA A 66 -6.90 0.75 5.56
N SER A 67 -6.21 -0.31 5.12
CA SER A 67 -6.75 -1.68 5.16
C SER A 67 -6.57 -2.29 6.54
N VAL A 68 -7.61 -2.99 7.01
CA VAL A 68 -7.59 -3.75 8.27
C VAL A 68 -6.52 -4.84 8.26
N HIS A 69 -6.23 -5.43 7.10
CA HIS A 69 -5.25 -6.51 6.92
C HIS A 69 -3.84 -6.02 6.58
N CYS A 70 -3.57 -4.71 6.68
CA CYS A 70 -2.26 -4.16 6.34
C CYS A 70 -1.17 -4.69 7.30
N ILE A 71 -0.11 -5.29 6.76
CA ILE A 71 1.05 -5.81 7.51
C ILE A 71 1.89 -4.73 8.22
N ALA A 72 1.65 -3.45 7.92
CA ALA A 72 2.43 -2.33 8.46
C ALA A 72 1.62 -1.39 9.37
N CYS A 73 0.41 -0.99 8.97
CA CYS A 73 -0.34 0.07 9.66
C CYS A 73 -1.65 -0.37 10.32
N SER A 74 -1.99 -1.67 10.24
CA SER A 74 -3.19 -2.18 10.93
C SER A 74 -3.11 -2.00 12.44
N ASP A 75 -4.27 -1.83 13.09
CA ASP A 75 -4.34 -1.64 14.54
C ASP A 75 -3.76 -2.85 15.29
N LEU A 76 -3.97 -4.05 14.76
CA LEU A 76 -3.40 -5.28 15.28
C LEU A 76 -1.86 -5.22 15.35
N ILE A 77 -1.20 -4.79 14.28
CA ILE A 77 0.26 -4.69 14.22
C ILE A 77 0.77 -3.61 15.18
N LYS A 78 0.10 -2.46 15.23
CA LYS A 78 0.46 -1.37 16.16
C LYS A 78 0.37 -1.85 17.62
N GLU A 79 -0.71 -2.52 17.98
CA GLU A 79 -0.89 -3.07 19.33
C GLU A 79 0.15 -4.14 19.66
N GLU A 80 0.42 -5.06 18.74
CA GLU A 80 1.38 -6.13 18.94
C GLU A 80 2.80 -5.59 19.12
N TYR A 81 3.17 -4.59 18.32
CA TYR A 81 4.43 -3.87 18.46
C TYR A 81 4.53 -3.16 19.82
N ILE A 82 3.47 -2.48 20.27
CA ILE A 82 3.46 -1.81 21.57
C ILE A 82 3.56 -2.82 22.72
N LYS A 83 2.90 -3.98 22.62
CA LYS A 83 2.89 -5.01 23.68
C LYS A 83 4.19 -5.81 23.75
N LYS A 84 4.79 -6.18 22.61
CA LYS A 84 5.93 -7.13 22.53
C LYS A 84 7.25 -6.49 22.12
N GLY A 85 7.23 -5.30 21.53
CA GLY A 85 8.41 -4.52 21.17
C GLY A 85 9.44 -5.31 20.36
N ASN A 86 10.65 -5.45 20.91
CA ASN A 86 11.78 -6.07 20.23
C ASN A 86 11.59 -7.58 19.96
N ASP A 87 10.85 -8.30 20.81
CA ASP A 87 10.62 -9.73 20.59
C ASP A 87 9.68 -9.98 19.41
N PHE A 88 8.78 -9.04 19.13
CA PHE A 88 7.99 -9.04 17.91
C PHE A 88 8.88 -8.78 16.69
N LEU A 89 9.74 -7.77 16.73
CA LEU A 89 10.65 -7.47 15.62
C LEU A 89 11.56 -8.64 15.25
N LYS A 90 12.09 -9.38 16.24
CA LYS A 90 12.88 -10.59 15.97
C LYS A 90 12.09 -11.62 15.17
N LYS A 91 10.86 -11.92 15.58
CA LYS A 91 9.98 -12.86 14.87
C LYS A 91 9.66 -12.40 13.45
N VAL A 92 9.47 -11.10 13.25
CA VAL A 92 9.25 -10.49 11.93
C VAL A 92 10.47 -10.62 11.03
N PHE A 93 11.68 -10.50 11.55
CA PHE A 93 12.90 -10.65 10.75
C PHE A 93 13.28 -12.10 10.50
N ASP A 94 12.93 -13.01 11.41
CA ASP A 94 13.22 -14.44 11.29
C ASP A 94 12.27 -15.16 10.33
N SER A 95 11.05 -14.65 10.14
CA SER A 95 10.03 -15.26 9.26
C SER A 95 9.44 -14.24 8.28
N ASN A 96 9.39 -14.60 7.00
CA ASN A 96 8.77 -13.77 5.98
C ASN A 96 7.22 -13.82 5.97
N THR A 97 6.60 -14.88 6.52
CA THR A 97 5.13 -15.06 6.54
C THR A 97 4.49 -14.55 7.82
N TYR A 98 5.27 -14.34 8.89
CA TYR A 98 4.72 -14.06 10.21
C TYR A 98 3.76 -12.86 10.25
N LEU A 99 4.08 -11.80 9.51
CA LEU A 99 3.20 -10.62 9.43
C LEU A 99 1.91 -10.90 8.65
N GLU A 100 2.00 -11.68 7.56
CA GLU A 100 0.85 -12.04 6.73
C GLU A 100 -0.12 -12.97 7.48
N ASP A 101 0.44 -13.92 8.24
CA ASP A 101 -0.32 -14.84 9.08
C ASP A 101 -1.00 -14.08 10.23
N LEU A 102 -0.29 -13.13 10.84
CA LEU A 102 -0.83 -12.31 11.93
C LEU A 102 -1.98 -11.43 11.45
N THR A 103 -1.88 -10.81 10.28
CA THR A 103 -2.97 -9.95 9.76
C THR A 103 -4.08 -10.73 9.05
N GLY A 104 -3.95 -12.05 8.94
CA GLY A 104 -4.90 -12.90 8.21
C GLY A 104 -4.82 -12.77 6.68
N LEU A 105 -3.77 -12.12 6.16
CA LEU A 105 -3.56 -11.94 4.73
C LEU A 105 -3.29 -13.28 4.05
N SER A 106 -2.59 -14.20 4.71
CA SER A 106 -2.32 -15.55 4.19
C SER A 106 -3.62 -16.33 3.91
N GLU A 107 -4.62 -16.20 4.78
CA GLU A 107 -5.90 -16.88 4.58
C GLU A 107 -6.71 -16.24 3.45
N MET A 108 -6.71 -14.91 3.36
CA MET A 108 -7.35 -14.20 2.25
C MET A 108 -6.76 -14.60 0.90
N GLN A 109 -5.42 -14.75 0.82
CA GLN A 109 -4.76 -15.21 -0.40
C GLN A 109 -5.16 -16.64 -0.76
N ARG A 110 -5.22 -17.55 0.21
CA ARG A 110 -5.66 -18.94 -0.02
C ARG A 110 -7.10 -19.02 -0.49
N LEU A 111 -8.00 -18.23 0.10
CA LEU A 111 -9.40 -18.18 -0.33
C LEU A 111 -9.53 -17.64 -1.75
N ALA A 112 -8.75 -16.60 -2.10
CA ALA A 112 -8.74 -16.05 -3.44
C ALA A 112 -8.24 -17.07 -4.48
N GLU A 113 -7.15 -17.79 -4.17
CA GLU A 113 -6.61 -18.84 -5.03
C GLU A 113 -7.59 -20.02 -5.18
N ALA A 114 -8.27 -20.41 -4.11
CA ALA A 114 -9.29 -21.46 -4.17
C ALA A 114 -10.50 -21.08 -5.04
N ILE A 115 -10.94 -19.82 -4.98
CA ILE A 115 -12.02 -19.31 -5.84
C ILE A 115 -11.58 -19.30 -7.31
N GLU A 116 -10.37 -18.81 -7.60
CA GLU A 116 -9.82 -18.80 -8.96
C GLU A 116 -9.74 -20.21 -9.55
N ILE A 117 -9.33 -21.20 -8.76
CA ILE A 117 -9.28 -22.61 -9.20
C ILE A 117 -10.68 -23.17 -9.49
N LEU A 118 -11.68 -22.83 -8.67
CA LEU A 118 -13.06 -23.29 -8.87
C LEU A 118 -13.66 -22.70 -10.16
N GLU A 119 -13.50 -21.40 -10.38
CA GLU A 119 -14.00 -20.71 -11.59
C GLU A 119 -13.39 -21.30 -12.87
N LEU A 120 -12.11 -21.68 -12.84
CA LEU A 120 -11.45 -22.32 -13.99
C LEU A 120 -11.87 -23.78 -14.22
N SER A 121 -12.34 -24.46 -13.17
CA SER A 121 -12.76 -25.88 -13.26
C SER A 121 -14.18 -26.08 -13.79
N GLU A 122 -15.04 -25.06 -13.71
CA GLU A 122 -16.42 -25.12 -14.22
C GLU A 122 -16.50 -25.04 -15.76
N ASP A 123 -15.42 -24.66 -16.44
CA ASP A 123 -15.33 -24.55 -17.90
C ASP A 123 -14.82 -25.84 -18.61
N GLU A 124 -14.42 -26.89 -17.89
CA GLU A 124 -13.91 -28.15 -18.49
C GLU A 124 -14.95 -29.30 -18.60
N GLU A 125 -16.21 -29.12 -18.13
CA GLU A 125 -17.22 -30.21 -18.10
C GLU A 125 -18.32 -30.10 -19.19
N SER A 126 -18.04 -29.42 -20.31
CA SER A 126 -18.89 -29.45 -21.52
C SER A 126 -18.14 -29.97 -22.75
N VAL A 127 -18.04 -31.31 -22.89
CA VAL A 127 -17.70 -31.98 -24.15
C VAL A 127 -18.62 -33.17 -24.38
#